data_AF-A0A178APW8-F1
#
_entry.id   AF-A0A178APW8-F1
#
_cell.length_a   1.000
_cell.length_b   1.000
_cell.length_c   1.000
_cell.angle_alpha   90.00
_cell.angle_beta   90.00
_cell.angle_gamma   90.00
#
_symmetry.space_group_name_H-M   'P 1'
#
loop_
_entity.id
_entity.type
_entity.pdbx_description
1 polymer ?
#
loop_
_entity_poly.entity_id
_entity_poly.type
_entity_poly.pdbx_seq_one_letter_code
_entity_poly.pdbx_strand_id
1 'polypeptide(L)'
;MRWVTLHWTYCMCSVRDRCADSFQARIEEFQTQIADLEEQVRELQENNATLTDELAKLRKENETQAGEVNDLRSRSTLSQQNWIKERDELISREAYAREEFENAKQAMQDWEVLAMNERSLRENLAEKDAELREQLESIREEYEKAARDRDTNSQSVEGLQKALQEVQTLRRQELKKSVETYESQLNDLRKQVQAAEEASKSAKATVESTQKELERALPFEKEVKEKNLLIGKLRHEAVTLNEHLTKALRILKKGRPEDNVDKQIITNYFLHFLGLDRSDPKKFEALQLISALLGWTDEQREQAGLARPGGASTSGLRIPSSPFRRTPSTPSLNSASDPMLMASSSSNKESLAELWQDFLEREAAEGKESSRRGSATSPPPKSERGGG
;
A
#
# COMPACT_ATOMS: atom_id res chain seq x y z
N MET A 1 233.33 23.22 27.49
CA MET A 1 232.16 22.32 27.32
C MET A 1 230.87 23.13 27.26
N ARG A 2 230.47 23.64 26.08
CA ARG A 2 229.29 24.54 25.93
C ARG A 2 228.30 24.10 24.84
N TRP A 3 228.53 22.95 24.21
CA TRP A 3 227.83 22.52 22.99
C TRP A 3 226.88 21.31 23.17
N VAL A 4 227.01 20.54 24.26
CA VAL A 4 226.17 19.33 24.48
C VAL A 4 224.78 19.67 25.04
N THR A 5 224.66 20.73 25.83
CA THR A 5 223.40 21.15 26.48
C THR A 5 222.38 21.82 25.54
N LEU A 6 222.82 22.40 24.41
CA LEU A 6 221.92 23.02 23.43
C LEU A 6 221.24 22.03 22.48
N HIS A 7 221.88 20.91 22.15
CA HIS A 7 221.30 19.94 21.21
C HIS A 7 220.20 19.08 21.87
N TRP A 8 220.39 18.72 23.15
CA TRP A 8 219.40 17.97 23.93
C TRP A 8 218.13 18.79 24.20
N THR A 9 218.27 20.10 24.47
CA THR A 9 217.13 21.00 24.68
C THR A 9 216.32 21.23 23.40
N TYR A 10 216.96 21.35 22.24
CA TYR A 10 216.25 21.51 20.96
C TYR A 10 215.44 20.25 20.57
N CYS A 11 215.99 19.06 20.81
CA CYS A 11 215.29 17.79 20.54
C CYS A 11 214.12 17.55 21.52
N MET A 12 214.32 17.82 22.82
CA MET A 12 213.22 17.76 23.80
C MET A 12 212.13 18.80 23.52
N CYS A 13 212.47 20.01 23.05
CA CYS A 13 211.46 20.99 22.65
C CYS A 13 210.66 20.48 21.46
N SER A 14 211.31 20.03 20.37
CA SER A 14 210.60 19.51 19.19
C SER A 14 209.74 18.26 19.46
N VAL A 15 210.05 17.43 20.46
CA VAL A 15 209.17 16.34 20.91
C VAL A 15 208.04 16.87 21.80
N ARG A 16 208.33 17.78 22.73
CA ARG A 16 207.31 18.42 23.57
C ARG A 16 206.29 19.21 22.76
N ASP A 17 206.74 19.93 21.75
CA ASP A 17 205.90 20.79 20.92
C ASP A 17 205.01 19.91 20.02
N ARG A 18 205.55 18.88 19.35
CA ARG A 18 204.71 17.88 18.64
C ARG A 18 203.73 17.13 19.54
N CYS A 19 204.12 16.86 20.78
CA CYS A 19 203.24 16.20 21.74
C CYS A 19 202.15 17.17 22.23
N ALA A 20 202.49 18.43 22.49
CA ALA A 20 201.55 19.50 22.80
C ALA A 20 200.57 19.73 21.64
N ASP A 21 201.04 19.83 20.40
CA ASP A 21 200.20 19.93 19.19
C ASP A 21 199.26 18.73 19.06
N SER A 22 199.74 17.51 19.36
CA SER A 22 198.88 16.31 19.34
C SER A 22 197.84 16.27 20.46
N PHE A 23 198.16 16.81 21.65
CA PHE A 23 197.19 16.95 22.74
C PHE A 23 196.20 18.08 22.47
N GLN A 24 196.67 19.19 21.89
CA GLN A 24 195.88 20.35 21.49
C GLN A 24 194.83 19.93 20.43
N ALA A 25 195.27 19.29 19.35
CA ALA A 25 194.38 18.73 18.33
C ALA A 25 193.39 17.72 18.92
N ARG A 26 193.82 16.88 19.88
CA ARG A 26 192.92 15.93 20.53
C ARG A 26 191.90 16.58 21.48
N ILE A 27 192.27 17.69 22.12
CA ILE A 27 191.35 18.52 22.91
C ILE A 27 190.35 19.22 21.99
N GLU A 28 190.79 19.74 20.84
CA GLU A 28 189.93 20.34 19.82
C GLU A 28 188.95 19.31 19.24
N GLU A 29 189.40 18.09 18.90
CA GLU A 29 188.54 16.95 18.51
C GLU A 29 187.50 16.61 19.59
N PHE A 30 187.87 16.62 20.87
CA PHE A 30 186.93 16.38 21.96
C PHE A 30 185.98 17.56 22.19
N GLN A 31 186.43 18.81 21.99
CA GLN A 31 185.57 19.99 22.07
C GLN A 31 184.54 20.04 20.94
N THR A 32 184.92 19.67 19.70
CA THR A 32 183.97 19.52 18.60
C THR A 32 182.99 18.38 18.88
N GLN A 33 183.46 17.22 19.37
CA GLN A 33 182.56 16.12 19.75
C GLN A 33 181.58 16.51 20.88
N ILE A 34 182.02 17.31 21.86
CA ILE A 34 181.13 17.82 22.91
C ILE A 34 180.12 18.80 22.32
N ALA A 35 180.54 19.72 21.44
CA ALA A 35 179.63 20.65 20.78
C ALA A 35 178.58 19.92 19.90
N ASP A 36 179.00 18.94 19.10
CA ASP A 36 178.13 18.11 18.27
C ASP A 36 177.13 17.30 19.13
N LEU A 37 177.57 16.79 20.29
CA LEU A 37 176.71 16.07 21.24
C LEU A 37 175.76 17.02 21.99
N GLU A 38 176.18 18.23 22.34
CA GLU A 38 175.33 19.26 22.95
C GLU A 38 174.28 19.78 21.96
N GLU A 39 174.63 19.91 20.68
CA GLU A 39 173.69 20.21 19.59
C GLU A 39 172.69 19.06 19.40
N GLN A 40 173.15 17.82 19.28
CA GLN A 40 172.26 16.64 19.24
C GLN A 40 171.34 16.53 20.46
N VAL A 41 171.83 16.80 21.67
CA VAL A 41 171.00 16.80 22.88
C VAL A 41 169.97 17.94 22.82
N ARG A 42 170.33 19.11 22.31
CA ARG A 42 169.39 20.24 22.13
C ARG A 42 168.32 19.90 21.09
N GLU A 43 168.71 19.36 19.94
CA GLU A 43 167.79 18.89 18.91
C GLU A 43 166.86 17.79 19.44
N LEU A 44 167.38 16.80 20.18
CA LEU A 44 166.56 15.73 20.77
C LEU A 44 165.62 16.24 21.88
N GLN A 45 165.99 17.31 22.59
CA GLN A 45 165.12 17.99 23.56
C GLN A 45 164.02 18.80 22.87
N GLU A 46 164.36 19.55 21.81
CA GLU A 46 163.38 20.29 21.00
C GLU A 46 162.40 19.33 20.30
N ASN A 47 162.91 18.25 19.71
CA ASN A 47 162.09 17.19 19.13
C ASN A 47 161.23 16.45 20.17
N ASN A 48 161.71 16.26 21.41
CA ASN A 48 160.84 15.75 22.49
C ASN A 48 159.73 16.75 22.83
N ALA A 49 160.06 18.05 22.95
CA ALA A 49 159.09 19.09 23.28
C ALA A 49 157.98 19.15 22.20
N THR A 50 158.35 19.22 20.92
CA THR A 50 157.38 19.24 19.80
C THR A 50 156.52 17.98 19.77
N LEU A 51 157.12 16.78 19.92
CA LEU A 51 156.36 15.53 20.00
C LEU A 51 155.44 15.48 21.23
N THR A 52 155.83 16.03 22.39
CA THR A 52 154.94 16.10 23.55
C THR A 52 153.78 17.08 23.35
N ASP A 53 154.00 18.20 22.67
CA ASP A 53 152.96 19.16 22.30
C ASP A 53 152.00 18.58 21.25
N GLU A 54 152.51 17.83 20.27
CA GLU A 54 151.71 17.10 19.29
C GLU A 54 150.89 16.00 19.96
N LEU A 55 151.48 15.21 20.86
CA LEU A 55 150.73 14.22 21.66
C LEU A 55 149.66 14.88 22.54
N ALA A 56 149.90 16.08 23.08
CA ALA A 56 148.91 16.83 23.84
C ALA A 56 147.76 17.33 22.95
N LYS A 57 148.07 17.85 21.75
CA LYS A 57 147.06 18.25 20.74
C LYS A 57 146.22 17.06 20.30
N LEU A 58 146.85 15.96 19.90
CA LEU A 58 146.18 14.72 19.48
C LEU A 58 145.31 14.10 20.59
N ARG A 59 145.74 14.16 21.85
CA ARG A 59 144.90 13.75 22.99
C ARG A 59 143.66 14.62 23.11
N LYS A 60 143.80 15.94 23.05
CA LYS A 60 142.67 16.88 23.10
C LYS A 60 141.72 16.69 21.91
N GLU A 61 142.25 16.47 20.72
CA GLU A 61 141.45 16.18 19.51
C GLU A 61 140.68 14.86 19.66
N ASN A 62 141.33 13.80 20.15
CA ASN A 62 140.68 12.51 20.43
C ASN A 62 139.60 12.64 21.52
N GLU A 63 139.83 13.42 22.58
CA GLU A 63 138.83 13.73 23.59
C GLU A 63 137.62 14.47 22.99
N THR A 64 137.84 15.46 22.11
CA THR A 64 136.73 16.14 21.41
C THR A 64 135.97 15.21 20.47
N GLN A 65 136.67 14.38 19.68
CA GLN A 65 136.04 13.40 18.78
C GLN A 65 135.26 12.33 19.55
N ALA A 66 135.77 11.87 20.69
CA ALA A 66 135.05 10.95 21.57
C ALA A 66 133.77 11.58 22.14
N GLY A 67 133.81 12.86 22.49
CA GLY A 67 132.63 13.66 22.86
C GLY A 67 131.61 13.74 21.73
N GLU A 68 132.03 14.18 20.53
CA GLU A 68 131.17 14.27 19.35
C GLU A 68 130.54 12.91 18.96
N VAL A 69 131.30 11.82 19.03
CA VAL A 69 130.79 10.46 18.79
C VAL A 69 129.75 10.06 19.84
N ASN A 70 129.92 10.45 21.10
CA ASN A 70 128.93 10.20 22.15
C ASN A 70 127.66 11.03 21.95
N ASP A 71 127.79 12.29 21.54
CA ASP A 71 126.66 13.18 21.23
C ASP A 71 125.90 12.72 19.98
N LEU A 72 126.59 12.27 18.94
CA LEU A 72 125.96 11.68 17.75
C LEU A 72 125.26 10.36 18.08
N ARG A 73 125.85 9.52 18.95
CA ARG A 73 125.20 8.29 19.43
C ARG A 73 123.95 8.60 20.25
N SER A 74 124.02 9.50 21.23
CA SER A 74 122.87 9.85 22.08
C SER A 74 121.74 10.50 21.27
N ARG A 75 122.06 11.40 20.33
CA ARG A 75 121.08 11.97 19.38
C ARG A 75 120.47 10.92 18.45
N SER A 76 121.27 9.96 17.95
CA SER A 76 120.78 8.84 17.14
C SER A 76 119.82 7.95 17.92
N THR A 77 120.20 7.55 19.15
CA THR A 77 119.34 6.76 20.04
C THR A 77 118.05 7.50 20.40
N LEU A 78 118.12 8.80 20.71
CA LEU A 78 116.94 9.62 20.98
C LEU A 78 116.02 9.72 19.75
N SER A 79 116.59 9.94 18.56
CA SER A 79 115.82 9.98 17.30
C SER A 79 115.16 8.64 16.99
N GLN A 80 115.84 7.51 17.24
CA GLN A 80 115.26 6.18 17.07
C GLN A 80 114.11 5.94 18.06
N GLN A 81 114.28 6.32 19.34
CA GLN A 81 113.22 6.19 20.35
C GLN A 81 112.01 7.08 20.03
N ASN A 82 112.23 8.31 19.55
CA ASN A 82 111.15 9.21 19.14
C ASN A 82 110.40 8.65 17.94
N TRP A 83 111.11 8.17 16.91
CA TRP A 83 110.48 7.53 15.75
C TRP A 83 109.65 6.28 16.12
N ILE A 84 110.13 5.45 17.05
CA ILE A 84 109.37 4.30 17.57
C ILE A 84 108.09 4.77 18.28
N LYS A 85 108.18 5.78 19.16
CA LYS A 85 107.02 6.35 19.85
C LYS A 85 106.01 6.96 18.87
N GLU A 86 106.46 7.77 17.93
CA GLU A 86 105.61 8.38 16.90
C GLU A 86 104.91 7.31 16.05
N ARG A 87 105.63 6.26 15.65
CA ARG A 87 105.05 5.10 14.96
C ARG A 87 103.98 4.40 15.80
N ASP A 88 104.24 4.15 17.07
CA ASP A 88 103.33 3.43 17.96
C ASP A 88 102.11 4.29 18.35
N GLU A 89 102.28 5.61 18.46
CA GLU A 89 101.19 6.60 18.55
C GLU A 89 100.33 6.62 17.27
N LEU A 90 100.93 6.55 16.09
CA LEU A 90 100.20 6.48 14.82
C LEU A 90 99.43 5.16 14.68
N ILE A 91 100.04 4.03 15.05
CA ILE A 91 99.39 2.71 15.04
C ILE A 91 98.20 2.68 16.02
N SER A 92 98.36 3.21 17.23
CA SER A 92 97.28 3.25 18.22
C SER A 92 96.15 4.21 17.82
N ARG A 93 96.45 5.37 17.25
CA ARG A 93 95.44 6.27 16.65
C ARG A 93 94.71 5.63 15.48
N GLU A 94 95.41 4.90 14.60
CA GLU A 94 94.80 4.18 13.48
C GLU A 94 93.90 3.03 13.97
N ALA A 95 94.35 2.27 14.97
CA ALA A 95 93.55 1.21 15.58
C ALA A 95 92.26 1.77 16.22
N TYR A 96 92.37 2.86 16.98
CA TYR A 96 91.22 3.54 17.58
C TYR A 96 90.23 4.05 16.52
N ALA A 97 90.71 4.72 15.47
CA ALA A 97 89.86 5.20 14.38
C ALA A 97 89.17 4.05 13.60
N ARG A 98 89.83 2.89 13.47
CA ARG A 98 89.21 1.68 12.89
C ARG A 98 88.12 1.10 13.81
N GLU A 99 88.34 1.10 15.12
CA GLU A 99 87.34 0.65 16.10
C GLU A 99 86.12 1.57 16.11
N GLU A 100 86.31 2.89 16.12
CA GLU A 100 85.22 3.87 15.99
C GLU A 100 84.44 3.69 14.67
N PHE A 101 85.14 3.43 13.56
CA PHE A 101 84.50 3.18 12.26
C PHE A 101 83.65 1.90 12.27
N GLU A 102 84.17 0.78 12.78
CA GLU A 102 83.40 -0.46 12.86
C GLU A 102 82.23 -0.36 13.85
N ASN A 103 82.39 0.37 14.97
CA ASN A 103 81.30 0.66 15.89
C ASN A 103 80.20 1.52 15.24
N ALA A 104 80.57 2.56 14.49
CA ALA A 104 79.62 3.39 13.74
C ALA A 104 78.90 2.61 12.64
N LYS A 105 79.61 1.68 11.98
CA LYS A 105 79.07 0.79 10.95
C LYS A 105 78.11 -0.26 11.52
N GLN A 106 78.40 -0.84 12.69
CA GLN A 106 77.47 -1.71 13.42
C GLN A 106 76.21 -0.93 13.83
N ALA A 107 76.36 0.24 14.43
CA ALA A 107 75.23 1.10 14.78
C ALA A 107 74.37 1.47 13.56
N MET A 108 74.99 1.75 12.40
CA MET A 108 74.26 1.99 11.15
C MET A 108 73.45 0.77 10.71
N GLN A 109 74.00 -0.44 10.81
CA GLN A 109 73.29 -1.68 10.49
C GLN A 109 72.12 -1.94 11.45
N ASP A 110 72.31 -1.69 12.76
CA ASP A 110 71.23 -1.77 13.75
C ASP A 110 70.11 -0.78 13.46
N TRP A 111 70.43 0.47 13.08
CA TRP A 111 69.44 1.46 12.66
C TRP A 111 68.71 1.07 11.38
N GLU A 112 69.39 0.45 10.40
CA GLU A 112 68.75 -0.07 9.18
C GLU A 112 67.77 -1.20 9.50
N VAL A 113 68.17 -2.15 10.35
CA VAL A 113 67.29 -3.24 10.82
C VAL A 113 66.09 -2.68 11.59
N LEU A 114 66.28 -1.72 12.49
CA LEU A 114 65.20 -1.05 13.20
C LEU A 114 64.25 -0.32 12.24
N ALA A 115 64.76 0.37 11.22
CA ALA A 115 63.95 1.06 10.22
C ALA A 115 63.15 0.08 9.34
N MET A 116 63.71 -1.08 8.98
CA MET A 116 62.99 -2.13 8.24
C MET A 116 61.93 -2.83 9.10
N ASN A 117 62.22 -3.06 10.39
CA ASN A 117 61.26 -3.59 11.35
C ASN A 117 60.11 -2.59 11.60
N GLU A 118 60.41 -1.29 11.73
CA GLU A 118 59.38 -0.27 11.85
C GLU A 118 58.54 -0.14 10.57
N ARG A 119 59.18 -0.19 9.39
CA ARG A 119 58.48 -0.14 8.10
C ARG A 119 57.51 -1.30 7.94
N SER A 120 57.97 -2.53 8.15
CA SER A 120 57.13 -3.72 8.07
C SER A 120 56.02 -3.72 9.13
N LEU A 121 56.29 -3.23 10.35
CA LEU A 121 55.23 -3.06 11.37
C LEU A 121 54.17 -2.03 10.92
N ARG A 122 54.58 -0.90 10.33
CA ARG A 122 53.66 0.11 9.79
C ARG A 122 52.84 -0.44 8.61
N GLU A 123 53.44 -1.22 7.72
CA GLU A 123 52.76 -1.88 6.60
C GLU A 123 51.73 -2.90 7.12
N ASN A 124 52.09 -3.77 8.06
CA ASN A 124 51.18 -4.71 8.72
C ASN A 124 50.02 -4.01 9.48
N LEU A 125 50.26 -2.85 10.08
CA LEU A 125 49.22 -2.06 10.74
C LEU A 125 48.30 -1.36 9.73
N ALA A 126 48.84 -0.87 8.61
CA ALA A 126 48.06 -0.27 7.53
C ALA A 126 47.16 -1.31 6.82
N GLU A 127 47.63 -2.54 6.64
CA GLU A 127 46.84 -3.65 6.11
C GLU A 127 45.64 -3.97 7.02
N LYS A 128 45.87 -4.12 8.33
CA LYS A 128 44.80 -4.35 9.33
C LYS A 128 43.82 -3.19 9.43
N ASP A 129 44.30 -1.95 9.33
CA ASP A 129 43.47 -0.74 9.31
C ASP A 129 42.63 -0.65 8.03
N ALA A 130 43.12 -1.16 6.90
CA ALA A 130 42.33 -1.32 5.67
C ALA A 130 41.27 -2.44 5.82
N GLU A 131 41.66 -3.62 6.31
CA GLU A 131 40.75 -4.75 6.55
C GLU A 131 39.60 -4.37 7.51
N LEU A 132 39.92 -3.71 8.63
CA LEU A 132 38.91 -3.24 9.59
C LEU A 132 37.99 -2.17 8.99
N ARG A 133 38.48 -1.32 8.07
CA ARG A 133 37.61 -0.37 7.34
C ARG A 133 36.68 -1.09 6.37
N GLU A 134 37.16 -2.10 5.65
CA GLU A 134 36.32 -2.90 4.75
C GLU A 134 35.23 -3.65 5.52
N GLN A 135 35.58 -4.28 6.65
CA GLN A 135 34.63 -4.94 7.56
C GLN A 135 33.59 -3.95 8.11
N LEU A 136 34.01 -2.74 8.53
CA LEU A 136 33.08 -1.70 8.99
C LEU A 136 32.13 -1.23 7.89
N GLU A 137 32.59 -1.13 6.65
CA GLU A 137 31.76 -0.71 5.52
C GLU A 137 30.79 -1.83 5.08
N SER A 138 31.22 -3.10 5.08
CA SER A 138 30.33 -4.27 4.89
C SER A 138 29.20 -4.28 5.94
N ILE A 139 29.53 -4.11 7.22
CA ILE A 139 28.54 -4.11 8.31
C ILE A 139 27.59 -2.89 8.19
N ARG A 140 28.08 -1.73 7.74
CA ARG A 140 27.23 -0.57 7.43
C ARG A 140 26.28 -0.86 6.29
N GLU A 141 26.76 -1.38 5.17
CA GLU A 141 25.92 -1.74 4.03
C GLU A 141 24.85 -2.76 4.42
N GLU A 142 25.22 -3.80 5.19
CA GLU A 142 24.29 -4.82 5.71
C GLU A 142 23.24 -4.21 6.64
N TYR A 143 23.65 -3.32 7.54
CA TYR A 143 22.74 -2.58 8.42
C TYR A 143 21.79 -1.68 7.63
N GLU A 144 22.26 -0.95 6.62
CA GLU A 144 21.42 -0.12 5.77
C GLU A 144 20.44 -0.97 4.93
N LYS A 145 20.88 -2.12 4.41
CA LYS A 145 20.00 -3.08 3.71
C LYS A 145 18.91 -3.57 4.66
N ALA A 146 19.27 -4.01 5.87
CA ALA A 146 18.32 -4.43 6.89
C ALA A 146 17.36 -3.30 7.33
N ALA A 147 17.81 -2.05 7.39
CA ALA A 147 16.97 -0.89 7.68
C ALA A 147 15.96 -0.61 6.56
N ARG A 148 16.38 -0.66 5.29
CA ARG A 148 15.51 -0.54 4.10
C ARG A 148 14.46 -1.67 4.07
N ASP A 149 14.87 -2.90 4.39
CA ASP A 149 13.96 -4.05 4.48
C ASP A 149 12.98 -3.89 5.65
N ARG A 150 13.41 -3.35 6.80
CA ARG A 150 12.52 -3.05 7.93
C ARG A 150 11.48 -2.00 7.56
N ASP A 151 11.88 -0.94 6.87
CA ASP A 151 10.99 0.17 6.53
C ASP A 151 10.00 -0.19 5.41
N THR A 152 10.42 -0.97 4.41
CA THR A 152 9.50 -1.53 3.40
C THR A 152 8.50 -2.52 4.01
N ASN A 153 8.93 -3.35 4.96
CA ASN A 153 8.01 -4.20 5.74
C ASN A 153 7.10 -3.38 6.67
N SER A 154 7.55 -2.26 7.23
CA SER A 154 6.69 -1.34 8.00
C SER A 154 5.60 -0.75 7.11
N GLN A 155 5.96 -0.29 5.90
CA GLN A 155 5.01 0.23 4.92
C GLN A 155 4.00 -0.83 4.45
N SER A 156 4.43 -2.08 4.25
CA SER A 156 3.51 -3.16 3.87
C SER A 156 2.56 -3.53 5.02
N VAL A 157 3.04 -3.57 6.27
CA VAL A 157 2.21 -3.75 7.47
C VAL A 157 1.21 -2.60 7.64
N GLU A 158 1.62 -1.35 7.47
CA GLU A 158 0.71 -0.20 7.49
C GLU A 158 -0.35 -0.27 6.38
N GLY A 159 0.04 -0.69 5.18
CA GLY A 159 -0.88 -0.91 4.05
C GLY A 159 -1.92 -1.99 4.37
N LEU A 160 -1.48 -3.13 4.93
CA LEU A 160 -2.36 -4.21 5.37
C LEU A 160 -3.27 -3.79 6.53
N GLN A 161 -2.77 -2.97 7.47
CA GLN A 161 -3.58 -2.42 8.56
C GLN A 161 -4.67 -1.47 8.04
N LYS A 162 -4.34 -0.59 7.08
CA LYS A 162 -5.31 0.30 6.42
C LYS A 162 -6.37 -0.52 5.66
N ALA A 163 -5.96 -1.47 4.82
CA ALA A 163 -6.88 -2.36 4.11
C ALA A 163 -7.78 -3.18 5.07
N LEU A 164 -7.24 -3.65 6.19
CA LEU A 164 -8.03 -4.36 7.21
C LEU A 164 -9.04 -3.42 7.90
N GLN A 165 -8.66 -2.18 8.21
CA GLN A 165 -9.57 -1.17 8.76
C GLN A 165 -10.68 -0.83 7.75
N GLU A 166 -10.33 -0.63 6.47
CA GLU A 166 -11.28 -0.42 5.38
C GLU A 166 -12.29 -1.57 5.28
N VAL A 167 -11.82 -2.83 5.18
CA VAL A 167 -12.69 -4.02 5.16
C VAL A 167 -13.57 -4.11 6.42
N GLN A 168 -13.05 -3.79 7.60
CA GLN A 168 -13.85 -3.75 8.83
C GLN A 168 -14.91 -2.64 8.82
N THR A 169 -14.59 -1.46 8.30
CA THR A 169 -15.56 -0.35 8.19
C THR A 169 -16.62 -0.63 7.13
N LEU A 170 -16.24 -1.19 5.98
CA LEU A 170 -17.16 -1.65 4.94
C LEU A 170 -18.11 -2.71 5.49
N ARG A 171 -17.58 -3.77 6.14
CA ARG A 171 -18.41 -4.81 6.75
C ARG A 171 -19.36 -4.27 7.83
N ARG A 172 -18.93 -3.27 8.62
CA ARG A 172 -19.82 -2.58 9.58
C ARG A 172 -20.91 -1.77 8.88
N GLN A 173 -20.59 -1.09 7.77
CA GLN A 173 -21.58 -0.37 6.96
C GLN A 173 -22.56 -1.31 6.27
N GLU A 174 -22.11 -2.45 5.74
CA GLU A 174 -22.94 -3.50 5.14
C GLU A 174 -23.86 -4.18 6.16
N LEU A 175 -23.35 -4.49 7.36
CA LEU A 175 -24.15 -4.96 8.48
C LEU A 175 -25.19 -3.91 8.89
N LYS A 176 -24.83 -2.62 8.95
CA LYS A 176 -25.78 -1.55 9.27
C LYS A 176 -26.87 -1.41 8.20
N LYS A 177 -26.48 -1.37 6.93
CA LYS A 177 -27.43 -1.30 5.79
C LYS A 177 -28.35 -2.51 5.74
N SER A 178 -27.82 -3.73 5.94
CA SER A 178 -28.67 -4.93 5.95
C SER A 178 -29.64 -4.92 7.13
N VAL A 179 -29.21 -4.55 8.35
CA VAL A 179 -30.10 -4.34 9.50
C VAL A 179 -31.17 -3.29 9.20
N GLU A 180 -30.80 -2.12 8.65
CA GLU A 180 -31.76 -1.08 8.25
C GLU A 180 -32.80 -1.60 7.22
N THR A 181 -32.39 -2.45 6.26
CA THR A 181 -33.33 -3.09 5.31
C THR A 181 -34.21 -4.18 5.95
N TYR A 182 -33.70 -4.92 6.94
CA TYR A 182 -34.52 -5.89 7.68
C TYR A 182 -35.51 -5.18 8.62
N GLU A 183 -35.10 -4.07 9.25
CA GLU A 183 -35.98 -3.24 10.06
C GLU A 183 -37.09 -2.58 9.23
N SER A 184 -36.79 -2.08 8.02
CA SER A 184 -37.82 -1.55 7.13
C SER A 184 -38.80 -2.64 6.68
N GLN A 185 -38.32 -3.82 6.27
CA GLN A 185 -39.15 -4.98 5.95
C GLN A 185 -40.04 -5.42 7.13
N LEU A 186 -39.49 -5.50 8.35
CA LEU A 186 -40.25 -5.82 9.56
C LEU A 186 -41.32 -4.76 9.87
N ASN A 187 -41.02 -3.47 9.65
CA ASN A 187 -41.98 -2.40 9.87
C ASN A 187 -43.10 -2.40 8.82
N ASP A 188 -42.81 -2.71 7.56
CA ASP A 188 -43.83 -2.83 6.51
C ASP A 188 -44.69 -4.09 6.69
N LEU A 189 -44.10 -5.22 7.10
CA LEU A 189 -44.86 -6.41 7.51
C LEU A 189 -45.76 -6.11 8.72
N ARG A 190 -45.28 -5.36 9.72
CA ARG A 190 -46.11 -4.91 10.86
C ARG A 190 -47.29 -4.04 10.41
N LYS A 191 -47.08 -3.10 9.49
CA LYS A 191 -48.18 -2.29 8.91
C LYS A 191 -49.18 -3.16 8.15
N GLN A 192 -48.72 -4.14 7.37
CA GLN A 192 -49.60 -5.07 6.67
C GLN A 192 -50.42 -5.92 7.65
N VAL A 193 -49.80 -6.41 8.73
CA VAL A 193 -50.51 -7.14 9.80
C VAL A 193 -51.54 -6.24 10.50
N GLN A 194 -51.19 -4.99 10.84
CA GLN A 194 -52.12 -4.03 11.44
C GLN A 194 -53.31 -3.73 10.51
N ALA A 195 -53.06 -3.46 9.23
CA ALA A 195 -54.11 -3.24 8.24
C ALA A 195 -54.99 -4.48 8.03
N ALA A 196 -54.42 -5.68 8.02
CA ALA A 196 -55.16 -6.94 7.94
C ALA A 196 -55.98 -7.22 9.21
N GLU A 197 -55.46 -6.87 10.40
CA GLU A 197 -56.21 -6.93 11.65
C GLU A 197 -57.37 -5.93 11.69
N GLU A 198 -57.15 -4.69 11.25
CA GLU A 198 -58.20 -3.67 11.15
C GLU A 198 -59.29 -4.09 10.16
N ALA A 199 -58.89 -4.57 8.97
CA ALA A 199 -59.82 -5.14 7.99
C ALA A 199 -60.57 -6.37 8.54
N SER A 200 -59.91 -7.22 9.33
CA SER A 200 -60.55 -8.36 10.02
C SER A 200 -61.54 -7.89 11.09
N LYS A 201 -61.20 -6.86 11.87
CA LYS A 201 -62.07 -6.25 12.89
C LYS A 201 -63.29 -5.60 12.24
N SER A 202 -63.12 -4.84 11.15
CA SER A 202 -64.24 -4.24 10.41
C SER A 202 -65.11 -5.32 9.74
N ALA A 203 -64.51 -6.34 9.12
CA ALA A 203 -65.25 -7.46 8.55
C ALA A 203 -66.10 -8.18 9.61
N LYS A 204 -65.51 -8.52 10.77
CA LYS A 204 -66.24 -9.10 11.91
C LYS A 204 -67.39 -8.21 12.37
N ALA A 205 -67.17 -6.90 12.52
CA ALA A 205 -68.23 -5.95 12.88
C ALA A 205 -69.36 -5.91 11.83
N THR A 206 -69.05 -5.97 10.53
CA THR A 206 -70.08 -6.06 9.47
C THR A 206 -70.83 -7.40 9.47
N VAL A 207 -70.16 -8.51 9.82
CA VAL A 207 -70.82 -9.81 9.99
C VAL A 207 -71.74 -9.78 11.21
N GLU A 208 -71.31 -9.22 12.34
CA GLU A 208 -72.19 -9.06 13.52
C GLU A 208 -73.38 -8.13 13.26
N SER A 209 -73.21 -7.07 12.46
CA SER A 209 -74.28 -6.18 12.02
C SER A 209 -75.30 -6.91 11.16
N THR A 210 -74.82 -7.56 10.09
CA THR A 210 -75.69 -8.29 9.15
C THR A 210 -76.34 -9.52 9.79
N GLN A 211 -75.69 -10.16 10.77
CA GLN A 211 -76.29 -11.25 11.55
C GLN A 211 -77.41 -10.74 12.48
N LYS A 212 -77.24 -9.58 13.13
CA LYS A 212 -78.33 -8.93 13.90
C LYS A 212 -79.50 -8.49 12.99
N GLU A 213 -79.21 -8.05 11.77
CA GLU A 213 -80.24 -7.74 10.76
C GLU A 213 -80.96 -8.99 10.26
N LEU A 214 -80.24 -10.09 10.04
CA LEU A 214 -80.80 -11.39 9.69
C LEU A 214 -81.70 -11.93 10.81
N GLU A 215 -81.26 -11.86 12.08
CA GLU A 215 -82.06 -12.23 13.25
C GLU A 215 -83.36 -11.39 13.36
N ARG A 216 -83.32 -10.10 12.98
CA ARG A 216 -84.52 -9.25 12.86
C ARG A 216 -85.40 -9.60 11.65
N ALA A 217 -84.84 -10.15 10.57
CA ALA A 217 -85.58 -10.56 9.38
C ALA A 217 -86.28 -11.93 9.51
N LEU A 218 -85.68 -12.87 10.26
CA LEU A 218 -86.25 -14.20 10.53
C LEU A 218 -87.70 -14.23 11.07
N PRO A 219 -88.13 -13.35 12.00
CA PRO A 219 -89.55 -13.30 12.41
C PRO A 219 -90.46 -12.80 11.28
N PHE A 220 -90.01 -11.88 10.42
CA PHE A 220 -90.81 -11.45 9.26
C PHE A 220 -90.97 -12.58 8.23
N GLU A 221 -90.00 -13.48 8.05
CA GLU A 221 -90.24 -14.68 7.25
C GLU A 221 -91.37 -15.56 7.81
N LYS A 222 -91.42 -15.72 9.13
CA LYS A 222 -92.47 -16.50 9.81
C LYS A 222 -93.82 -15.79 9.66
N GLU A 223 -93.87 -14.48 9.90
CA GLU A 223 -95.08 -13.69 9.68
C GLU A 223 -95.54 -13.79 8.21
N VAL A 224 -94.64 -13.66 7.22
CA VAL A 224 -94.99 -13.83 5.80
C VAL A 224 -95.52 -15.24 5.49
N LYS A 225 -94.99 -16.29 6.12
CA LYS A 225 -95.51 -17.67 6.00
C LYS A 225 -96.91 -17.80 6.63
N GLU A 226 -97.14 -17.20 7.80
CA GLU A 226 -98.44 -17.16 8.48
C GLU A 226 -99.49 -16.34 7.71
N LYS A 227 -99.14 -15.17 7.18
CA LYS A 227 -100.01 -14.34 6.33
C LYS A 227 -100.32 -15.06 5.02
N ASN A 228 -99.35 -15.77 4.41
CA ASN A 228 -99.62 -16.61 3.24
C ASN A 228 -100.59 -17.77 3.57
N LEU A 229 -100.46 -18.40 4.74
CA LEU A 229 -101.41 -19.42 5.20
C LEU A 229 -102.80 -18.83 5.44
N LEU A 230 -102.90 -17.63 6.02
CA LEU A 230 -104.15 -16.89 6.20
C LEU A 230 -104.78 -16.51 4.86
N ILE A 231 -103.99 -16.04 3.89
CA ILE A 231 -104.43 -15.80 2.50
C ILE A 231 -104.93 -17.12 1.87
N GLY A 232 -104.28 -18.25 2.15
CA GLY A 232 -104.76 -19.58 1.75
C GLY A 232 -106.14 -19.92 2.33
N LYS A 233 -106.34 -19.69 3.64
CA LYS A 233 -107.63 -19.88 4.32
C LYS A 233 -108.72 -18.97 3.74
N LEU A 234 -108.47 -17.66 3.67
CA LEU A 234 -109.42 -16.68 3.12
C LEU A 234 -109.75 -16.94 1.64
N ARG A 235 -108.79 -17.45 0.85
CA ARG A 235 -109.06 -17.91 -0.53
C ARG A 235 -109.98 -19.12 -0.54
N HIS A 236 -109.78 -20.09 0.35
CA HIS A 236 -110.64 -21.26 0.42
C HIS A 236 -112.06 -20.92 0.90
N GLU A 237 -112.18 -20.03 1.90
CA GLU A 237 -113.46 -19.46 2.38
C GLU A 237 -114.17 -18.67 1.28
N ALA A 238 -113.46 -17.85 0.50
CA ALA A 238 -114.03 -17.16 -0.64
C ALA A 238 -114.55 -18.12 -1.72
N VAL A 239 -113.84 -19.24 -1.98
CA VAL A 239 -114.30 -20.29 -2.91
C VAL A 239 -115.55 -20.99 -2.39
N THR A 240 -115.59 -21.43 -1.12
CA THR A 240 -116.78 -22.09 -0.57
C THR A 240 -117.97 -21.14 -0.47
N LEU A 241 -117.76 -19.87 -0.11
CA LEU A 241 -118.84 -18.87 -0.08
C LEU A 241 -119.40 -18.59 -1.48
N ASN A 242 -118.57 -18.60 -2.53
CA ASN A 242 -119.03 -18.51 -3.92
C ASN A 242 -119.83 -19.77 -4.34
N GLU A 243 -119.49 -20.94 -3.80
CA GLU A 243 -120.26 -22.18 -4.00
C GLU A 243 -121.62 -22.15 -3.27
N HIS A 244 -121.69 -21.59 -2.05
CA HIS A 244 -122.96 -21.29 -1.36
C HIS A 244 -123.84 -20.33 -2.18
N LEU A 245 -123.26 -19.27 -2.74
CA LEU A 245 -123.93 -18.28 -3.59
C LEU A 245 -124.45 -18.92 -4.89
N THR A 246 -123.65 -19.79 -5.50
CA THR A 246 -124.03 -20.58 -6.69
C THR A 246 -125.18 -21.56 -6.40
N LYS A 247 -125.22 -22.16 -5.21
CA LYS A 247 -126.35 -22.98 -4.72
C LYS A 247 -127.63 -22.15 -4.57
N ALA A 248 -127.54 -20.97 -3.97
CA ALA A 248 -128.67 -20.06 -3.79
C ALA A 248 -129.26 -19.57 -5.12
N LEU A 249 -128.41 -19.17 -6.08
CA LEU A 249 -128.84 -18.73 -7.42
C LEU A 249 -129.53 -19.85 -8.22
N ARG A 250 -129.15 -21.11 -8.01
CA ARG A 250 -129.81 -22.26 -8.66
C ARG A 250 -131.23 -22.50 -8.14
N ILE A 251 -131.51 -22.16 -6.88
CA ILE A 251 -132.84 -22.27 -6.27
C ILE A 251 -133.76 -21.13 -6.74
N LEU A 252 -133.22 -19.91 -6.89
CA LEU A 252 -134.00 -18.75 -7.36
C LEU A 252 -134.52 -18.88 -8.80
N LYS A 253 -133.89 -19.71 -9.64
CA LYS A 253 -134.20 -19.82 -11.08
C LYS A 253 -135.39 -20.75 -11.41
N LYS A 254 -136.07 -21.34 -10.41
CA LYS A 254 -137.15 -22.33 -10.63
C LYS A 254 -138.59 -21.76 -10.57
N GLY A 255 -138.78 -20.45 -10.41
CA GLY A 255 -140.14 -19.88 -10.41
C GLY A 255 -140.21 -18.38 -10.68
N ARG A 256 -140.62 -18.03 -11.90
CA ARG A 256 -141.40 -16.80 -12.23
C ARG A 256 -141.94 -16.89 -13.67
N PRO A 257 -143.27 -17.00 -13.86
CA PRO A 257 -143.96 -16.50 -15.04
C PRO A 257 -144.25 -14.98 -14.87
N GLU A 258 -145.15 -14.46 -15.70
CA GLU A 258 -145.62 -13.07 -15.83
C GLU A 258 -144.73 -12.11 -16.64
N ASP A 259 -145.15 -11.85 -17.88
CA ASP A 259 -145.71 -10.53 -18.21
C ASP A 259 -146.68 -10.66 -19.41
N ASN A 260 -147.98 -10.83 -19.12
CA ASN A 260 -149.07 -10.80 -20.11
C ASN A 260 -149.91 -9.53 -19.89
N VAL A 261 -149.95 -8.62 -20.87
CA VAL A 261 -150.77 -7.41 -20.80
C VAL A 261 -152.14 -7.64 -21.45
N ASP A 262 -153.21 -7.32 -20.73
CA ASP A 262 -154.59 -7.64 -21.12
C ASP A 262 -155.08 -6.89 -22.37
N LYS A 263 -155.42 -7.66 -23.42
CA LYS A 263 -155.94 -7.14 -24.70
C LYS A 263 -157.21 -6.29 -24.57
N GLN A 264 -158.03 -6.51 -23.52
CA GLN A 264 -159.30 -5.81 -23.37
C GLN A 264 -159.14 -4.35 -22.91
N ILE A 265 -158.09 -4.04 -22.14
CA ILE A 265 -157.84 -2.67 -21.66
C ILE A 265 -157.37 -1.78 -22.82
N ILE A 266 -156.47 -2.30 -23.66
CA ILE A 266 -155.89 -1.59 -24.82
C ILE A 266 -156.99 -1.18 -25.82
N THR A 267 -157.94 -2.07 -26.12
CA THR A 267 -159.01 -1.83 -27.09
C THR A 267 -159.96 -0.69 -26.67
N ASN A 268 -160.23 -0.54 -25.37
CA ASN A 268 -161.13 0.51 -24.86
C ASN A 268 -160.52 1.91 -25.04
N TYR A 269 -159.24 2.08 -24.65
CA TYR A 269 -158.55 3.36 -24.84
C TYR A 269 -158.33 3.72 -26.32
N PHE A 270 -158.15 2.75 -27.21
CA PHE A 270 -158.09 2.98 -28.66
C PHE A 270 -159.41 3.52 -29.24
N LEU A 271 -160.56 3.04 -28.75
CA LEU A 271 -161.87 3.56 -29.16
C LEU A 271 -162.11 4.99 -28.68
N HIS A 272 -161.74 5.31 -27.43
CA HIS A 272 -161.81 6.68 -26.93
C HIS A 272 -160.90 7.66 -27.68
N PHE A 273 -159.74 7.22 -28.18
CA PHE A 273 -158.84 8.03 -28.99
C PHE A 273 -159.39 8.35 -30.39
N LEU A 274 -160.16 7.44 -31.00
CA LEU A 274 -160.71 7.59 -32.36
C LEU A 274 -161.99 8.43 -32.42
N GLY A 275 -162.78 8.49 -31.33
CA GLY A 275 -164.03 9.27 -31.28
C GLY A 275 -163.87 10.79 -31.07
N LEU A 276 -162.65 11.31 -30.92
CA LEU A 276 -162.37 12.71 -30.63
C LEU A 276 -161.85 13.47 -31.85
N ASP A 277 -162.43 14.64 -32.14
CA ASP A 277 -162.08 15.46 -33.29
C ASP A 277 -160.70 16.13 -33.19
N ARG A 278 -160.15 16.50 -34.35
CA ARG A 278 -158.71 16.70 -34.59
C ARG A 278 -158.09 17.98 -33.97
N SER A 279 -158.87 18.77 -33.23
CA SER A 279 -158.47 20.06 -32.64
C SER A 279 -158.61 20.15 -31.11
N ASP A 280 -159.07 19.09 -30.43
CA ASP A 280 -159.19 19.09 -28.95
C ASP A 280 -157.84 18.71 -28.28
N PRO A 281 -157.27 19.55 -27.38
CA PRO A 281 -156.02 19.23 -26.67
C PRO A 281 -156.08 17.93 -25.84
N LYS A 282 -157.26 17.48 -25.40
CA LYS A 282 -157.42 16.22 -24.62
C LYS A 282 -157.00 14.97 -25.39
N LYS A 283 -157.02 15.03 -26.73
CA LYS A 283 -156.58 13.91 -27.57
C LYS A 283 -155.09 13.58 -27.40
N PHE A 284 -154.28 14.58 -27.03
CA PHE A 284 -152.84 14.42 -26.81
C PHE A 284 -152.53 13.77 -25.44
N GLU A 285 -153.27 14.12 -24.39
CA GLU A 285 -153.16 13.47 -23.06
C GLU A 285 -153.53 11.98 -23.12
N ALA A 286 -154.59 11.64 -23.86
CA ALA A 286 -155.00 10.25 -24.07
C ALA A 286 -153.90 9.42 -24.77
N LEU A 287 -153.22 9.99 -25.77
CA LEU A 287 -152.11 9.33 -26.48
C LEU A 287 -150.87 9.16 -25.59
N GLN A 288 -150.55 10.18 -24.77
CA GLN A 288 -149.47 10.10 -23.79
C GLN A 288 -149.73 9.00 -22.74
N LEU A 289 -150.97 8.86 -22.24
CA LEU A 289 -151.37 7.78 -21.34
C LEU A 289 -151.25 6.38 -21.96
N ILE A 290 -151.65 6.22 -23.22
CA ILE A 290 -151.48 4.95 -23.96
C ILE A 290 -149.99 4.60 -24.10
N SER A 291 -149.13 5.58 -24.43
CA SER A 291 -147.69 5.35 -24.57
C SER A 291 -147.01 4.90 -23.26
N ALA A 292 -147.47 5.42 -22.12
CA ALA A 292 -146.95 5.06 -20.80
C ALA A 292 -147.42 3.67 -20.34
N LEU A 293 -148.67 3.28 -20.65
CA LEU A 293 -149.20 1.96 -20.28
C LEU A 293 -148.65 0.83 -21.16
N LEU A 294 -148.33 1.13 -22.43
CA LEU A 294 -147.83 0.13 -23.39
C LEU A 294 -146.30 0.12 -23.55
N GLY A 295 -145.57 0.94 -22.79
CA GLY A 295 -144.10 0.94 -22.77
C GLY A 295 -143.44 1.32 -24.10
N TRP A 296 -144.02 2.27 -24.85
CA TRP A 296 -143.49 2.66 -26.16
C TRP A 296 -142.07 3.22 -26.07
N THR A 297 -141.16 2.67 -26.89
CA THR A 297 -139.81 3.21 -27.06
C THR A 297 -139.84 4.58 -27.74
N ASP A 298 -138.81 5.40 -27.53
CA ASP A 298 -138.82 6.79 -28.02
C ASP A 298 -139.00 6.91 -29.55
N GLU A 299 -138.50 5.94 -30.34
CA GLU A 299 -138.75 5.84 -31.79
C GLU A 299 -140.26 5.75 -32.14
N GLN A 300 -141.05 5.03 -31.34
CA GLN A 300 -142.49 4.88 -31.52
C GLN A 300 -143.24 6.17 -31.09
N ARG A 301 -142.68 6.92 -30.14
CA ARG A 301 -143.20 8.22 -29.71
C ARG A 301 -142.96 9.32 -30.75
N GLU A 302 -141.87 9.24 -31.51
CA GLU A 302 -141.62 10.09 -32.68
C GLU A 302 -142.63 9.84 -33.82
N GLN A 303 -142.91 8.58 -34.17
CA GLN A 303 -143.90 8.25 -35.21
C GLN A 303 -145.34 8.66 -34.85
N ALA A 304 -145.69 8.68 -33.56
CA ALA A 304 -147.00 9.14 -33.08
C ALA A 304 -147.14 10.68 -33.06
N GLY A 305 -146.10 11.43 -33.42
CA GLY A 305 -146.13 12.91 -33.45
C GLY A 305 -146.01 13.59 -32.08
N LEU A 306 -145.62 12.85 -31.03
CA LEU A 306 -145.37 13.42 -29.69
C LEU A 306 -143.94 13.93 -29.49
N ALA A 307 -143.01 13.62 -30.39
CA ALA A 307 -141.62 14.09 -30.36
C ALA A 307 -141.19 14.64 -31.72
N ARG A 308 -140.23 15.58 -31.72
CA ARG A 308 -139.80 16.38 -32.88
C ARG A 308 -138.48 15.81 -33.45
N PRO A 309 -138.30 15.68 -34.78
CA PRO A 309 -137.22 14.86 -35.33
C PRO A 309 -135.81 15.45 -35.13
N GLY A 310 -134.86 14.60 -34.73
CA GLY A 310 -133.41 14.83 -34.87
C GLY A 310 -132.67 15.15 -33.57
N GLY A 311 -132.05 14.14 -32.94
CA GLY A 311 -131.26 14.34 -31.73
C GLY A 311 -130.56 13.12 -31.13
N ALA A 312 -130.18 12.11 -31.92
CA ALA A 312 -129.52 10.90 -31.41
C ALA A 312 -127.98 11.02 -31.36
N SER A 313 -127.40 10.40 -30.32
CA SER A 313 -126.03 9.84 -30.23
C SER A 313 -124.75 10.73 -30.35
N THR A 314 -123.96 10.72 -29.28
CA THR A 314 -122.48 10.51 -29.23
C THR A 314 -121.48 11.39 -30.00
N SER A 315 -120.64 12.12 -29.25
CA SER A 315 -119.17 12.33 -29.45
C SER A 315 -118.63 13.08 -28.21
N GLY A 316 -117.41 12.89 -27.67
CA GLY A 316 -116.26 12.07 -28.08
C GLY A 316 -114.99 12.93 -28.17
N LEU A 317 -113.90 12.58 -27.46
CA LEU A 317 -112.48 13.09 -27.45
C LEU A 317 -111.96 13.16 -25.98
N ARG A 318 -110.84 12.59 -25.51
CA ARG A 318 -109.83 11.65 -26.04
C ARG A 318 -109.29 10.71 -24.92
N ILE A 319 -108.72 9.58 -25.37
CA ILE A 319 -108.03 8.46 -24.68
C ILE A 319 -106.47 8.72 -24.76
N PRO A 320 -105.50 8.06 -24.04
CA PRO A 320 -105.55 6.79 -23.29
C PRO A 320 -104.92 6.71 -21.88
N SER A 321 -105.21 5.58 -21.23
CA SER A 321 -104.44 4.90 -20.17
C SER A 321 -103.40 3.91 -20.75
N SER A 322 -102.31 3.61 -20.03
CA SER A 322 -101.50 2.39 -20.25
C SER A 322 -100.58 2.04 -19.06
N PRO A 323 -100.53 0.75 -18.62
CA PRO A 323 -99.56 0.25 -17.65
C PRO A 323 -98.71 -0.98 -18.10
N PHE A 324 -97.50 -1.12 -17.52
CA PHE A 324 -96.74 -2.37 -17.24
C PHE A 324 -96.00 -3.22 -18.34
N ARG A 325 -94.65 -3.24 -18.22
CA ARG A 325 -93.74 -4.42 -17.98
C ARG A 325 -92.94 -5.10 -19.14
N ARG A 326 -91.71 -5.59 -18.78
CA ARG A 326 -90.75 -6.53 -19.49
C ARG A 326 -89.78 -5.84 -20.50
N THR A 327 -88.58 -6.32 -20.93
CA THR A 327 -87.49 -7.33 -20.62
C THR A 327 -86.31 -7.11 -21.64
N PRO A 328 -85.12 -7.81 -21.71
CA PRO A 328 -84.39 -8.78 -20.84
C PRO A 328 -82.86 -8.42 -20.61
N SER A 329 -81.87 -9.31 -20.88
CA SER A 329 -80.65 -9.52 -20.05
C SER A 329 -79.36 -10.09 -20.73
N THR A 330 -78.15 -9.70 -20.25
CA THR A 330 -76.82 -10.42 -20.26
C THR A 330 -76.15 -10.77 -21.62
N PRO A 331 -74.85 -11.20 -21.75
CA PRO A 331 -73.82 -11.60 -20.74
C PRO A 331 -72.35 -11.05 -20.95
N SER A 332 -71.40 -11.73 -20.28
CA SER A 332 -70.04 -11.36 -19.81
C SER A 332 -68.82 -11.82 -20.67
N LEU A 333 -67.60 -11.51 -20.17
CA LEU A 333 -66.28 -12.18 -20.31
C LEU A 333 -65.18 -11.71 -21.30
N ASN A 334 -64.08 -11.22 -20.70
CA ASN A 334 -62.66 -11.64 -20.81
C ASN A 334 -61.87 -11.82 -22.13
N SER A 335 -60.65 -11.27 -22.06
CA SER A 335 -59.33 -11.87 -22.42
C SER A 335 -58.64 -11.65 -23.79
N ALA A 336 -57.35 -11.26 -23.65
CA ALA A 336 -56.16 -11.69 -24.40
C ALA A 336 -55.81 -11.12 -25.80
N SER A 337 -54.48 -11.12 -26.06
CA SER A 337 -53.75 -11.00 -27.34
C SER A 337 -53.90 -9.71 -28.18
N ASP A 338 -52.98 -8.74 -28.01
CA ASP A 338 -51.66 -8.62 -28.71
C ASP A 338 -51.51 -9.32 -30.10
N PRO A 339 -50.60 -8.93 -31.04
CA PRO A 339 -49.66 -7.78 -31.11
C PRO A 339 -49.65 -7.03 -32.49
N MET A 340 -48.63 -6.16 -32.66
CA MET A 340 -47.83 -5.89 -33.88
C MET A 340 -48.05 -4.63 -34.76
N LEU A 341 -47.00 -3.77 -34.72
CA LEU A 341 -46.42 -2.91 -35.77
C LEU A 341 -47.22 -1.65 -36.25
N MET A 342 -46.60 -0.49 -36.51
CA MET A 342 -45.16 -0.16 -36.59
C MET A 342 -44.87 1.33 -36.27
N ALA A 343 -43.63 1.64 -35.82
CA ALA A 343 -42.82 2.86 -36.04
C ALA A 343 -43.44 4.27 -35.91
N SER A 344 -42.83 5.30 -35.30
CA SER A 344 -41.50 5.54 -34.69
C SER A 344 -41.59 6.88 -33.90
N SER A 345 -40.66 7.37 -33.07
CA SER A 345 -39.22 7.17 -32.91
C SER A 345 -38.70 7.66 -31.52
N SER A 346 -37.43 7.38 -31.23
CA SER A 346 -36.60 7.89 -30.09
C SER A 346 -36.84 7.29 -28.70
N SER A 347 -36.01 6.30 -28.36
CA SER A 347 -35.98 5.58 -27.08
C SER A 347 -34.58 5.67 -26.46
N ASN A 348 -34.45 6.31 -25.30
CA ASN A 348 -33.28 6.13 -24.43
C ASN A 348 -33.43 4.80 -23.69
N LYS A 349 -32.94 3.73 -24.33
CA LYS A 349 -32.75 2.40 -23.72
C LYS A 349 -31.49 1.80 -24.31
N GLU A 350 -30.36 2.06 -23.63
CA GLU A 350 -29.18 1.20 -23.67
C GLU A 350 -29.67 -0.24 -23.46
N SER A 351 -29.44 -1.08 -24.47
CA SER A 351 -30.17 -2.34 -24.58
C SER A 351 -29.58 -3.39 -23.66
N LEU A 352 -30.41 -4.30 -23.13
CA LEU A 352 -29.93 -5.43 -22.34
C LEU A 352 -28.80 -6.18 -23.07
N ALA A 353 -28.90 -6.32 -24.41
CA ALA A 353 -27.90 -6.96 -25.26
C ALA A 353 -26.52 -6.28 -25.21
N GLU A 354 -26.47 -4.96 -24.98
CA GLU A 354 -25.24 -4.16 -24.88
C GLU A 354 -24.56 -4.41 -23.52
N LEU A 355 -25.35 -4.52 -22.44
CA LEU A 355 -24.87 -4.96 -21.13
C LEU A 355 -24.41 -6.44 -21.12
N TRP A 356 -25.06 -7.31 -21.90
CA TRP A 356 -24.59 -8.70 -22.09
C TRP A 356 -23.32 -8.78 -22.95
N GLN A 357 -23.15 -7.87 -23.91
CA GLN A 357 -21.93 -7.76 -24.71
C GLN A 357 -20.75 -7.24 -23.88
N ASP A 358 -20.96 -6.19 -23.07
CA ASP A 358 -19.96 -5.64 -22.15
C ASP A 358 -19.59 -6.64 -21.04
N PHE A 359 -20.56 -7.42 -20.53
CA PHE A 359 -20.31 -8.55 -19.62
C PHE A 359 -19.45 -9.65 -20.28
N LEU A 360 -19.74 -10.02 -21.53
CA LEU A 360 -18.97 -11.03 -22.26
C LEU A 360 -17.55 -10.55 -22.63
N GLU A 361 -17.36 -9.28 -23.00
CA GLU A 361 -16.01 -8.72 -23.19
C GLU A 361 -15.21 -8.69 -21.89
N ARG A 362 -15.86 -8.42 -20.75
CA ARG A 362 -15.23 -8.39 -19.43
C ARG A 362 -14.81 -9.78 -18.94
N GLU A 363 -15.67 -10.78 -19.04
CA GLU A 363 -15.32 -12.20 -18.76
C GLU A 363 -14.21 -12.71 -19.71
N ALA A 364 -14.29 -12.38 -20.99
CA ALA A 364 -13.28 -12.78 -21.98
C ALA A 364 -11.91 -12.10 -21.76
N ALA A 365 -11.88 -10.90 -21.18
CA ALA A 365 -10.65 -10.23 -20.75
C ALA A 365 -10.06 -10.87 -19.48
N GLU A 366 -10.89 -11.15 -18.47
CA GLU A 366 -10.49 -11.74 -17.19
C GLU A 366 -9.94 -13.18 -17.36
N GLY A 367 -10.50 -13.95 -18.30
CA GLY A 367 -9.95 -15.24 -18.73
C GLY A 367 -8.61 -15.16 -19.49
N LYS A 368 -8.19 -13.97 -19.96
CA LYS A 368 -6.98 -13.78 -20.76
C LYS A 368 -5.78 -13.30 -19.96
N GLU A 369 -6.00 -12.54 -18.87
CA GLU A 369 -4.92 -12.08 -17.98
C GLU A 369 -4.45 -13.15 -16.97
N SER A 370 -5.27 -14.15 -16.66
CA SER A 370 -4.92 -15.24 -15.74
C SER A 370 -4.00 -16.33 -16.34
N SER A 371 -3.76 -16.33 -17.66
CA SER A 371 -2.98 -17.39 -18.35
C SER A 371 -1.49 -17.07 -18.62
N ARG A 372 -0.96 -15.95 -18.11
CA ARG A 372 0.43 -15.52 -18.36
C ARG A 372 1.26 -15.20 -17.10
N ARG A 373 1.34 -16.15 -16.17
CA ARG A 373 2.53 -16.29 -15.31
C ARG A 373 3.02 -17.72 -15.33
N GLY A 374 3.96 -17.99 -16.24
CA GLY A 374 4.48 -19.33 -16.50
C GLY A 374 5.16 -19.94 -15.27
N SER A 375 4.73 -21.15 -14.92
CA SER A 375 5.52 -22.05 -14.09
C SER A 375 6.78 -22.46 -14.85
N ALA A 376 7.94 -22.22 -14.25
CA ALA A 376 9.23 -22.73 -14.71
C ALA A 376 9.94 -23.40 -13.53
N THR A 377 9.88 -24.72 -13.49
CA THR A 377 10.48 -25.55 -12.44
C THR A 377 11.81 -26.18 -12.89
N SER A 378 12.81 -26.14 -11.99
CA SER A 378 14.00 -27.03 -11.95
C SER A 378 15.11 -26.74 -12.98
N PRO A 379 16.38 -27.23 -12.80
CA PRO A 379 16.93 -28.10 -11.73
C PRO A 379 18.20 -27.52 -11.02
N PRO A 380 18.84 -28.22 -10.06
CA PRO A 380 19.94 -27.69 -9.23
C PRO A 380 21.37 -28.16 -9.65
N PRO A 381 22.43 -27.50 -9.18
CA PRO A 381 23.79 -28.05 -9.17
C PRO A 381 24.17 -28.69 -7.82
N LYS A 382 24.91 -29.80 -7.88
CA LYS A 382 25.65 -30.42 -6.76
C LYS A 382 27.12 -29.99 -6.82
N SER A 383 27.77 -29.79 -5.67
CA SER A 383 29.08 -30.36 -5.29
C SER A 383 29.46 -29.82 -3.90
N GLU A 384 29.60 -30.69 -2.91
CA GLU A 384 30.89 -31.06 -2.29
C GLU A 384 31.51 -29.99 -1.36
N ARG A 385 32.30 -30.26 -0.33
CA ARG A 385 32.63 -31.42 0.54
C ARG A 385 33.84 -30.92 1.35
N GLY A 386 33.80 -30.99 2.67
CA GLY A 386 34.88 -30.56 3.55
C GLY A 386 34.30 -29.99 4.85
N GLY A 387 34.75 -30.36 6.04
CA GLY A 387 35.95 -31.13 6.37
C GLY A 387 36.76 -30.36 7.40
N GLY A 388 36.32 -30.43 8.65
CA GLY A 388 36.86 -29.72 9.81
C GLY A 388 36.09 -30.14 11.04
#